data_AF-Q1IL56-F1
#
_entry.id   AF-Q1IL56-F1
#
_cell.length_a   1.000
_cell.length_b   1.000
_cell.length_c   1.000
_cell.angle_alpha   90.00
_cell.angle_beta   90.00
_cell.angle_gamma   90.00
#
_symmetry.space_group_name_H-M   'P 1'
#
loop_
_entity.id
_entity.type
_entity.pdbx_description
1 polymer ?
#
loop_
_entity_poly.entity_id
_entity_poly.type
_entity_poly.pdbx_seq_one_letter_code
_entity_poly.pdbx_strand_id
1 'polypeptide(L)'
;MASCRFCGKKAGLFKHEHEECALDHSEAMRNFPLSIETALTSGKTIAEAGSGLDEIAEKGRLTSTEKWQLFTEVWNRVVRVIAMESPLSPDQYSALEHFYNESKMSADAVQSTAGGRAAILSFLLWTVYHDQIDPYRGPVNFNTKDDEVAVFGMANIYLLEERAQRVSNSVYGGLSLPIGHGIYYHMGRGQSQSVSVQVLKEIDYGDILITTKRLYFGGTSKSFAIEHKKALRFEPFSDGVGISATGKPKILRCAAFDDCGWFLYNLLTALAARESKPREVKNVLPIRVKAQSEGGA
;
A
#
# COMPACT_ATOMS: atom_id res chain seq x y z
N MET A 1 7.11 -21.89 47.74
CA MET A 1 7.63 -20.58 47.27
C MET A 1 7.51 -20.57 45.76
N ALA A 2 6.87 -19.57 45.17
CA ALA A 2 6.75 -19.50 43.72
C ALA A 2 8.09 -19.08 43.10
N SER A 3 8.36 -19.52 41.88
CA SER A 3 9.51 -19.04 41.10
C SER A 3 9.16 -17.73 40.41
N CYS A 4 10.14 -16.84 40.29
CA CYS A 4 10.06 -15.60 39.51
C CYS A 4 9.81 -15.96 38.04
N ARG A 5 8.75 -15.40 37.44
CA ARG A 5 8.39 -15.67 36.04
C ARG A 5 9.45 -15.26 35.02
N PHE A 6 10.34 -14.33 35.37
CA PHE A 6 11.39 -13.84 34.46
C PHE A 6 12.70 -14.63 34.57
N CYS A 7 13.23 -14.80 35.79
CA CYS A 7 14.57 -15.39 35.99
C CYS A 7 14.54 -16.85 36.47
N GLY A 8 13.37 -17.41 36.77
CA GLY A 8 13.20 -18.79 37.25
C GLY A 8 13.67 -19.05 38.70
N LYS A 9 14.36 -18.10 39.33
CA LYS A 9 14.81 -18.21 40.73
C LYS A 9 13.65 -17.97 41.70
N LYS A 10 13.79 -18.41 42.97
CA LYS A 10 12.74 -18.25 44.00
C LYS A 10 12.35 -16.77 44.16
N ALA A 11 11.09 -16.45 43.91
CA ALA A 11 10.46 -15.22 44.35
C ALA A 11 9.92 -15.46 45.77
N GLY A 12 10.02 -14.46 46.64
CA GLY A 12 9.67 -14.58 48.06
C GLY A 12 8.25 -15.09 48.34
N LEU A 13 7.87 -15.19 49.62
CA LEU A 13 6.55 -15.69 50.01
C LEU A 13 5.44 -14.90 49.30
N PHE A 14 4.55 -15.60 48.59
CA PHE A 14 3.44 -15.04 47.78
C PHE A 14 3.82 -14.06 46.65
N LYS A 15 5.09 -14.00 46.21
CA LYS A 15 5.50 -13.21 45.05
C LYS A 15 5.66 -14.08 43.81
N HIS A 16 5.22 -13.59 42.65
CA HIS A 16 5.39 -14.26 41.35
C HIS A 16 6.58 -13.71 40.54
N GLU A 17 7.22 -12.65 41.04
CA GLU A 17 8.37 -11.99 40.40
C GLU A 17 9.23 -11.22 41.43
N HIS A 18 10.48 -10.91 41.04
CA HIS A 18 11.31 -9.92 41.73
C HIS A 18 10.98 -8.53 41.20
N GLU A 19 10.95 -7.53 42.08
CA GLU A 19 10.67 -6.13 41.71
C GLU A 19 11.69 -5.61 40.69
N GLU A 20 12.98 -5.89 40.90
CA GLU A 20 14.05 -5.57 39.93
C GLU A 20 13.83 -6.25 38.57
N CYS A 21 13.45 -7.53 38.54
CA CYS A 21 13.17 -8.22 37.28
C CYS A 21 11.95 -7.65 36.56
N ALA A 22 10.92 -7.21 37.30
CA ALA A 22 9.75 -6.57 36.72
C ALA A 22 10.09 -5.18 36.13
N LEU A 23 10.95 -4.42 36.84
CA LEU A 23 11.45 -3.13 36.36
C LEU A 23 12.31 -3.29 35.11
N ASP A 24 13.31 -4.19 35.12
CA ASP A 24 14.16 -4.51 33.98
C ASP A 24 13.33 -4.89 32.75
N HIS A 25 12.34 -5.76 32.94
CA HIS A 25 11.46 -6.20 31.87
C HIS A 25 10.62 -5.04 31.31
N SER A 26 10.03 -4.21 32.18
CA SER A 26 9.26 -3.03 31.75
C SER A 26 10.10 -1.96 31.05
N GLU A 27 11.37 -1.82 31.42
CA GLU A 27 12.33 -0.95 30.76
C GLU A 27 12.70 -1.51 29.39
N ALA A 28 12.95 -2.82 29.29
CA ALA A 28 13.24 -3.46 28.01
C ALA A 28 12.07 -3.40 27.04
N MET A 29 10.83 -3.61 27.50
CA MET A 29 9.61 -3.47 26.69
C MET A 29 9.47 -2.06 26.09
N ARG A 30 10.04 -1.02 26.71
CA ARG A 30 10.05 0.35 26.20
C ARG A 30 11.27 0.63 25.31
N ASN A 31 12.46 0.25 25.75
CA ASN A 31 13.71 0.62 25.09
C ASN A 31 13.99 -0.22 23.84
N PHE A 32 13.53 -1.46 23.80
CA PHE A 32 13.69 -2.35 22.65
C PHE A 32 13.01 -1.78 21.38
N PRO A 33 11.71 -1.44 21.38
CA PRO A 33 11.09 -0.85 20.19
C PRO A 33 11.66 0.53 19.82
N LEU A 34 12.04 1.36 20.80
CA LEU A 34 12.69 2.66 20.54
C LEU A 34 14.04 2.53 19.82
N SER A 35 14.81 1.50 20.18
CA SER A 35 16.10 1.22 19.55
C SER A 35 15.93 0.78 18.10
N ILE A 36 14.91 -0.05 17.81
CA ILE A 36 14.54 -0.46 16.44
C ILE A 36 14.10 0.76 15.62
N GLU A 37 13.23 1.60 16.17
CA GLU A 37 12.74 2.81 15.49
C GLU A 37 13.87 3.78 15.17
N THR A 38 14.81 3.99 16.11
CA THR A 38 15.99 4.82 15.89
C THR A 38 16.87 4.26 14.78
N ALA A 39 17.08 2.94 14.74
CA ALA A 39 17.87 2.30 13.70
C ALA A 39 17.22 2.49 12.31
N LEU A 40 15.92 2.19 12.19
CA LEU A 40 15.16 2.36 10.95
C LEU A 40 15.18 3.81 10.45
N THR A 41 14.92 4.78 11.33
CA THR A 41 14.83 6.21 10.96
C THR A 41 16.19 6.85 10.67
N SER A 42 17.28 6.32 11.24
CA SER A 42 18.64 6.78 10.95
C SER A 42 19.32 6.06 9.79
N GLY A 43 18.62 5.11 9.13
CA GLY A 43 19.16 4.31 8.04
C GLY A 43 20.24 3.32 8.48
N LYS A 44 20.30 3.00 9.78
CA LYS A 44 21.24 2.01 10.34
C LYS A 44 20.66 0.60 10.24
N THR A 45 21.55 -0.35 10.07
CA THR A 45 21.26 -1.80 10.06
C THR A 45 20.91 -2.32 11.46
N ILE A 46 20.36 -3.53 11.54
CA ILE A 46 20.15 -4.20 12.84
C ILE A 46 21.50 -4.54 13.45
N ALA A 47 22.50 -4.92 12.66
CA ALA A 47 23.84 -5.19 13.14
C ALA A 47 24.45 -3.97 13.87
N GLU A 48 24.26 -2.76 13.34
CA GLU A 48 24.70 -1.51 13.97
C GLU A 48 23.92 -1.16 15.25
N ALA A 49 22.68 -1.64 15.38
CA ALA A 49 21.88 -1.53 16.60
C ALA A 49 22.06 -2.74 17.55
N GLY A 50 22.69 -3.81 17.08
CA GLY A 50 22.51 -5.18 17.58
C GLY A 50 23.07 -5.40 18.98
N SER A 51 24.23 -4.83 19.29
CA SER A 51 24.81 -4.94 20.64
C SER A 51 23.91 -4.32 21.71
N GLY A 52 23.19 -3.23 21.39
CA GLY A 52 22.23 -2.62 22.29
C GLY A 52 20.93 -3.41 22.40
N LEU A 53 20.43 -3.95 21.28
CA LEU A 53 19.18 -4.72 21.25
C LEU A 53 19.29 -6.04 22.03
N ASP A 54 20.39 -6.76 21.87
CA ASP A 54 20.62 -8.02 22.59
C ASP A 54 20.78 -7.76 24.10
N GLU A 55 21.53 -6.72 24.50
CA GLU A 55 21.67 -6.33 25.90
C GLU A 55 20.33 -5.96 26.54
N ILE A 56 19.51 -5.15 25.85
CA ILE A 56 18.16 -4.78 26.30
C ILE A 56 17.30 -6.04 26.47
N ALA A 57 17.30 -6.93 25.48
CA ALA A 57 16.48 -8.12 25.47
C ALA A 57 16.88 -9.13 26.56
N GLU A 58 18.19 -9.33 26.77
CA GLU A 58 18.72 -10.22 27.81
C GLU A 58 18.48 -9.67 29.21
N LYS A 59 18.76 -8.39 29.45
CA LYS A 59 18.50 -7.73 30.74
C LYS A 59 17.02 -7.80 31.10
N GLY A 60 16.16 -7.46 30.14
CA GLY A 60 14.70 -7.53 30.28
C GLY A 60 14.12 -8.94 30.27
N ARG A 61 14.92 -9.96 29.94
CA ARG A 61 14.49 -11.36 29.80
C ARG A 61 13.29 -11.50 28.85
N LEU A 62 13.32 -10.77 27.74
CA LEU A 62 12.29 -10.79 26.72
C LEU A 62 12.24 -12.17 26.04
N THR A 63 11.05 -12.74 25.97
CA THR A 63 10.79 -13.97 25.22
C THR A 63 10.91 -13.71 23.72
N SER A 64 11.16 -14.76 22.92
CA SER A 64 11.18 -14.64 21.46
C SER A 64 9.86 -14.09 20.89
N THR A 65 8.73 -14.43 21.52
CA THR A 65 7.40 -13.92 21.15
C THR A 65 7.28 -12.42 21.39
N GLU A 66 7.73 -11.92 22.54
CA GLU A 66 7.71 -10.47 22.83
C GLU A 66 8.63 -9.70 21.90
N LYS A 67 9.87 -10.19 21.66
CA LYS A 67 10.79 -9.58 20.70
C LYS A 67 10.15 -9.45 19.31
N TRP A 68 9.48 -10.52 18.86
CA TRP A 68 8.78 -10.54 17.57
C TRP A 68 7.61 -9.55 17.51
N GLN A 69 6.78 -9.50 18.55
CA GLN A 69 5.64 -8.59 18.60
C GLN A 69 6.11 -7.13 18.58
N LEU A 70 7.09 -6.78 19.42
CA LEU A 70 7.66 -5.44 19.48
C LEU A 70 8.31 -5.04 18.15
N PHE A 71 9.08 -5.94 17.54
CA PHE A 71 9.67 -5.70 16.22
C PHE A 71 8.59 -5.44 15.18
N THR A 72 7.60 -6.32 15.08
CA THR A 72 6.56 -6.26 14.06
C THR A 72 5.72 -5.00 14.19
N GLU A 73 5.43 -4.56 15.42
CA GLU A 73 4.72 -3.32 15.70
C GLU A 73 5.50 -2.10 15.18
N VAL A 74 6.78 -1.99 15.55
CA VAL A 74 7.65 -0.89 15.12
C VAL A 74 7.86 -0.92 13.61
N TRP A 75 8.16 -2.09 13.05
CA TRP A 75 8.34 -2.30 11.62
C TRP A 75 7.11 -1.81 10.84
N ASN A 76 5.91 -2.27 11.23
CA ASN A 76 4.68 -1.85 10.58
C ASN A 76 4.47 -0.35 10.64
N ARG A 77 4.69 0.27 11.80
CA ARG A 77 4.45 1.70 11.98
C ARG A 77 5.47 2.54 11.21
N VAL A 78 6.76 2.30 11.42
CA VAL A 78 7.85 3.14 10.90
C VAL A 78 8.01 2.96 9.39
N VAL A 79 8.03 1.72 8.90
CA VAL A 79 8.23 1.46 7.46
C VAL A 79 7.06 1.98 6.64
N ARG A 80 5.81 1.91 7.15
CA ARG A 80 4.66 2.54 6.47
C ARG A 80 4.85 4.05 6.32
N VAL A 81 5.29 4.74 7.38
CA VAL A 81 5.55 6.20 7.31
C VAL A 81 6.60 6.50 6.25
N ILE A 82 7.76 5.83 6.30
CA ILE A 82 8.85 6.03 5.33
C ILE A 82 8.37 5.76 3.89
N ALA A 83 7.68 4.63 3.68
CA ALA A 83 7.24 4.18 2.36
C ALA A 83 6.13 5.06 1.75
N MET A 84 5.30 5.70 2.59
CA MET A 84 4.19 6.54 2.15
C MET A 84 4.57 8.02 2.01
N GLU A 85 5.66 8.47 2.64
CA GLU A 85 6.19 9.84 2.49
C GLU A 85 6.77 10.05 1.09
N SER A 86 7.51 9.07 0.57
CA SER A 86 8.02 9.09 -0.81
C SER A 86 8.27 7.68 -1.35
N PRO A 87 8.21 7.47 -2.69
CA PRO A 87 8.57 6.20 -3.30
C PRO A 87 10.01 5.79 -2.95
N LEU A 88 10.16 4.60 -2.35
CA LEU A 88 11.47 4.08 -1.92
C LEU A 88 12.41 3.87 -3.11
N SER A 89 13.61 4.44 -3.04
CA SER A 89 14.68 4.13 -4.00
C SER A 89 15.22 2.69 -3.84
N PRO A 90 15.98 2.16 -4.81
CA PRO A 90 16.64 0.86 -4.68
C PRO A 90 17.51 0.75 -3.42
N ASP A 91 18.25 1.81 -3.08
CA ASP A 91 19.11 1.83 -1.90
C ASP A 91 18.28 1.81 -0.61
N GLN A 92 17.18 2.56 -0.54
CA GLN A 92 16.29 2.57 0.62
C GLN A 92 15.56 1.23 0.78
N TYR A 93 15.07 0.65 -0.32
CA TYR A 93 14.41 -0.64 -0.30
C TYR A 93 15.38 -1.75 0.10
N SER A 94 16.60 -1.75 -0.46
CA SER A 94 17.66 -2.68 -0.08
C SER A 94 18.08 -2.54 1.39
N ALA A 95 18.17 -1.31 1.91
CA ALA A 95 18.45 -1.08 3.33
C ALA A 95 17.39 -1.71 4.25
N LEU A 96 16.10 -1.60 3.89
CA LEU A 96 15.01 -2.26 4.61
C LEU A 96 15.10 -3.79 4.50
N GLU A 97 15.47 -4.32 3.32
CA GLU A 97 15.69 -5.76 3.15
C GLU A 97 16.83 -6.29 4.01
N HIS A 98 17.97 -5.59 4.03
CA HIS A 98 19.08 -5.93 4.90
C HIS A 98 18.66 -5.88 6.37
N PHE A 99 17.91 -4.85 6.77
CA PHE A 99 17.42 -4.70 8.13
C PHE A 99 16.65 -5.94 8.59
N TYR A 100 15.62 -6.38 7.87
CA TYR A 100 14.83 -7.53 8.34
C TYR A 100 15.52 -8.89 8.12
N ASN A 101 16.43 -9.01 7.16
CA ASN A 101 17.18 -10.26 6.99
C ASN A 101 18.11 -10.52 8.18
N GLU A 102 18.69 -9.46 8.75
CA GLU A 102 19.54 -9.54 9.95
C GLU A 102 18.75 -9.90 11.22
N SER A 103 17.46 -9.57 11.31
CA SER A 103 16.62 -10.06 12.42
C SER A 103 16.30 -11.56 12.34
N LYS A 104 16.84 -12.27 11.33
CA LYS A 104 16.64 -13.72 11.09
C LYS A 104 15.18 -14.06 10.84
N MET A 105 14.42 -13.11 10.32
CA MET A 105 13.00 -13.27 9.99
C MET A 105 12.88 -13.82 8.57
N SER A 106 11.86 -14.64 8.30
CA SER A 106 11.63 -15.09 6.93
C SER A 106 11.12 -13.92 6.08
N ALA A 107 11.62 -13.81 4.85
CA ALA A 107 11.19 -12.78 3.92
C ALA A 107 9.66 -12.79 3.73
N ASP A 108 9.06 -13.96 3.58
CA ASP A 108 7.60 -14.09 3.42
C ASP A 108 6.81 -13.56 4.65
N ALA A 109 7.31 -13.80 5.86
CA ALA A 109 6.66 -13.28 7.06
C ALA A 109 6.73 -11.76 7.11
N VAL A 110 7.84 -11.16 6.70
CA VAL A 110 8.01 -9.70 6.69
C VAL A 110 7.22 -9.06 5.56
N GLN A 111 7.27 -9.61 4.35
CA GLN A 111 6.54 -9.09 3.19
C GLN A 111 5.01 -9.15 3.41
N SER A 112 4.52 -10.12 4.19
CA SER A 112 3.11 -10.21 4.57
C SER A 112 2.70 -9.28 5.73
N THR A 113 3.62 -8.51 6.30
CA THR A 113 3.28 -7.44 7.25
C THR A 113 2.77 -6.19 6.53
N ALA A 114 2.13 -5.26 7.25
CA ALA A 114 1.68 -4.00 6.66
C ALA A 114 2.87 -3.14 6.20
N GLY A 115 3.95 -3.11 6.99
CA GLY A 115 5.20 -2.42 6.64
C GLY A 115 5.89 -3.03 5.41
N GLY A 116 5.96 -4.36 5.35
CA GLY A 116 6.55 -5.06 4.20
C GLY A 116 5.79 -4.81 2.89
N ARG A 117 4.45 -4.89 2.93
CA ARG A 117 3.62 -4.53 1.77
C ARG A 117 3.82 -3.07 1.37
N ALA A 118 3.82 -2.14 2.31
CA ALA A 118 4.04 -0.72 2.02
C ALA A 118 5.39 -0.49 1.33
N ALA A 119 6.46 -1.15 1.80
CA ALA A 119 7.77 -1.08 1.17
C ALA A 119 7.78 -1.60 -0.27
N ILE A 120 7.20 -2.78 -0.53
CA ILE A 120 7.10 -3.37 -1.89
C ILE A 120 6.34 -2.43 -2.84
N LEU A 121 5.19 -1.95 -2.39
CA LEU A 121 4.32 -1.08 -3.21
C LEU A 121 4.96 0.29 -3.46
N SER A 122 5.68 0.83 -2.48
CA SER A 122 6.42 2.08 -2.60
C SER A 122 7.60 1.94 -3.57
N PHE A 123 8.36 0.84 -3.50
CA PHE A 123 9.41 0.54 -4.46
C PHE A 123 8.86 0.37 -5.88
N LEU A 124 7.72 -0.32 -6.03
CA LEU A 124 7.02 -0.42 -7.32
C LEU A 124 6.67 0.97 -7.88
N LEU A 125 6.16 1.90 -7.05
CA LEU A 125 5.93 3.28 -7.50
C LEU A 125 7.23 3.93 -7.98
N TRP A 126 8.34 3.74 -7.27
CA TRP A 126 9.64 4.28 -7.67
C TRP A 126 10.05 3.78 -9.05
N THR A 127 9.88 2.48 -9.34
CA THR A 127 10.20 1.91 -10.66
C THR A 127 9.35 2.53 -11.77
N VAL A 128 8.09 2.85 -11.49
CA VAL A 128 7.20 3.53 -12.42
C VAL A 128 7.68 4.95 -12.69
N TYR A 129 8.05 5.71 -11.65
CA TYR A 129 8.57 7.08 -11.80
C TYR A 129 9.88 7.16 -12.59
N HIS A 130 10.67 6.09 -12.60
CA HIS A 130 11.99 6.04 -13.24
C HIS A 130 12.03 5.21 -14.53
N ASP A 131 10.88 4.79 -15.06
CA ASP A 131 10.79 3.95 -16.27
C ASP A 131 11.55 2.60 -16.16
N GLN A 132 11.67 2.05 -14.95
CA GLN A 132 12.38 0.80 -14.63
C GLN A 132 11.42 -0.32 -14.20
N ILE A 133 10.26 -0.41 -14.85
CA ILE A 133 9.23 -1.39 -14.49
C ILE A 133 9.70 -2.82 -14.82
N ASP A 134 9.74 -3.69 -13.82
CA ASP A 134 9.75 -5.14 -14.02
C ASP A 134 8.32 -5.63 -14.29
N PRO A 135 8.06 -6.34 -15.41
CA PRO A 135 6.72 -6.81 -15.72
C PRO A 135 6.14 -7.69 -14.61
N TYR A 136 4.91 -7.39 -14.19
CA TYR A 136 4.15 -8.22 -13.26
C TYR A 136 3.95 -9.64 -13.80
N ARG A 137 4.28 -10.64 -12.97
CA ARG A 137 4.17 -12.09 -13.28
C ARG A 137 3.27 -12.85 -12.31
N GLY A 138 2.37 -12.14 -11.64
CA GLY A 138 1.45 -12.77 -10.69
C GLY A 138 0.27 -13.49 -11.36
N PRO A 139 -0.65 -14.04 -10.55
CA PRO A 139 -1.71 -14.93 -11.04
C PRO A 139 -2.82 -14.22 -11.82
N VAL A 140 -2.95 -12.89 -11.68
CA VAL A 140 -3.99 -12.13 -12.37
C VAL A 140 -3.60 -11.90 -13.82
N ASN A 141 -4.36 -12.49 -14.74
CA ASN A 141 -4.08 -12.45 -16.17
C ASN A 141 -5.26 -11.89 -16.95
N PHE A 142 -4.98 -10.94 -17.83
CA PHE A 142 -5.92 -10.38 -18.79
C PHE A 142 -5.31 -10.48 -20.18
N ASN A 143 -6.15 -10.56 -21.21
CA ASN A 143 -5.71 -10.39 -22.59
C ASN A 143 -5.38 -8.91 -22.82
N THR A 144 -4.12 -8.54 -22.62
CA THR A 144 -3.61 -7.19 -22.85
C THR A 144 -3.43 -6.93 -24.34
N LYS A 145 -3.39 -5.66 -24.75
CA LYS A 145 -3.08 -5.31 -26.13
C LYS A 145 -1.57 -5.34 -26.38
N ASP A 146 -1.18 -5.64 -27.61
CA ASP A 146 0.21 -5.64 -28.06
C ASP A 146 0.83 -4.27 -27.78
N ASP A 147 1.94 -4.24 -27.01
CA ASP A 147 2.72 -3.08 -26.55
C ASP A 147 2.49 -2.55 -25.12
N GLU A 148 1.73 -3.26 -24.29
CA GLU A 148 1.59 -2.96 -22.87
C GLU A 148 2.45 -3.85 -21.98
N VAL A 149 3.04 -3.24 -20.94
CA VAL A 149 3.72 -3.98 -19.87
C VAL A 149 2.80 -4.03 -18.65
N ALA A 150 2.54 -5.23 -18.12
CA ALA A 150 1.82 -5.40 -16.88
C ALA A 150 2.64 -4.85 -15.71
N VAL A 151 2.04 -4.00 -14.87
CA VAL A 151 2.73 -3.32 -13.75
C VAL A 151 2.28 -3.88 -12.42
N PHE A 152 0.97 -4.10 -12.26
CA PHE A 152 0.40 -4.55 -11.00
C PHE A 152 -0.92 -5.29 -11.23
N GLY A 153 -1.08 -6.46 -10.63
CA GLY A 153 -2.32 -7.23 -10.65
C GLY A 153 -2.80 -7.53 -9.24
N MET A 154 -4.11 -7.40 -9.01
CA MET A 154 -4.73 -7.64 -7.72
C MET A 154 -6.10 -8.29 -7.89
N ALA A 155 -6.33 -9.35 -7.12
CA ALA A 155 -7.61 -10.02 -7.05
C ALA A 155 -8.52 -9.40 -5.97
N ASN A 156 -9.78 -9.80 -5.96
CA ASN A 156 -10.73 -9.48 -4.90
C ASN A 156 -11.08 -7.99 -4.76
N ILE A 157 -11.29 -7.33 -5.90
CA ILE A 157 -11.70 -5.94 -6.03
C ILE A 157 -13.20 -5.83 -6.21
N TYR A 158 -13.83 -4.99 -5.39
CA TYR A 158 -15.23 -4.59 -5.56
C TYR A 158 -15.32 -3.44 -6.56
N LEU A 159 -16.26 -3.54 -7.49
CA LEU A 159 -16.67 -2.43 -8.33
C LEU A 159 -17.91 -1.76 -7.73
N LEU A 160 -17.80 -0.46 -7.48
CA LEU A 160 -18.85 0.37 -6.92
C LEU A 160 -19.30 1.44 -7.92
N GLU A 161 -20.59 1.79 -7.85
CA GLU A 161 -21.17 2.92 -8.57
C GLU A 161 -21.98 3.77 -7.58
N GLU A 162 -21.95 5.09 -7.76
CA GLU A 162 -22.89 5.99 -7.09
C GLU A 162 -24.31 5.72 -7.60
N ARG A 163 -25.24 5.52 -6.66
CA ARG A 163 -26.67 5.43 -6.94
C ARG A 163 -27.47 6.34 -6.03
N ALA A 164 -28.36 7.12 -6.63
CA ALA A 164 -29.37 7.88 -5.92
C ALA A 164 -30.40 6.91 -5.30
N GLN A 165 -30.54 6.93 -3.98
CA GLN A 165 -31.55 6.21 -3.22
C GLN A 165 -32.49 7.20 -2.53
N ARG A 166 -33.81 6.97 -2.62
CA ARG A 166 -34.83 7.82 -2.00
C ARG A 166 -35.08 7.35 -0.57
N VAL A 167 -34.77 8.18 0.42
CA VAL A 167 -35.00 7.91 1.85
C VAL A 167 -36.24 8.70 2.31
N SER A 168 -37.20 8.01 2.94
CA SER A 168 -38.47 8.57 3.44
C SER A 168 -38.39 8.82 4.95
N ASN A 169 -38.79 10.01 5.40
CA ASN A 169 -38.71 10.49 6.80
C ASN A 169 -39.69 9.79 7.80
N SER A 170 -40.28 8.64 7.46
CA SER A 170 -41.31 7.99 8.28
C SER A 170 -40.77 7.03 9.36
N VAL A 171 -39.46 6.87 9.50
CA VAL A 171 -38.86 5.98 10.51
C VAL A 171 -37.84 6.78 11.33
N TYR A 172 -38.34 7.73 12.12
CA TYR A 172 -37.58 8.33 13.22
C TYR A 172 -37.42 7.28 14.32
N GLY A 173 -36.33 6.53 14.25
CA GLY A 173 -36.01 5.49 15.21
C GLY A 173 -34.91 4.55 14.74
N GLY A 174 -33.66 5.04 14.70
CA GLY A 174 -32.50 4.16 14.91
C GLY A 174 -31.89 3.47 13.69
N LEU A 175 -31.80 4.12 12.52
CA LEU A 175 -30.93 3.62 11.45
C LEU A 175 -29.55 4.29 11.50
N SER A 176 -28.62 3.65 12.20
CA SER A 176 -27.19 3.95 12.15
C SER A 176 -26.62 3.41 10.82
N LEU A 177 -26.47 4.28 9.82
CA LEU A 177 -25.69 3.95 8.63
C LEU A 177 -24.21 4.14 8.99
N PRO A 178 -23.34 3.13 8.79
CA PRO A 178 -21.92 3.24 9.15
C PRO A 178 -21.30 4.43 8.41
N ILE A 179 -20.74 5.37 9.18
CA ILE A 179 -20.12 6.59 8.65
C ILE A 179 -18.61 6.35 8.58
N GLY A 180 -18.12 6.02 7.38
CA GLY A 180 -16.69 5.92 7.08
C GLY A 180 -16.46 5.82 5.56
N HIS A 181 -15.44 6.51 5.07
CA HIS A 181 -14.81 6.30 3.75
C HIS A 181 -15.63 6.67 2.49
N GLY A 182 -15.99 7.97 2.37
CA GLY A 182 -16.10 8.61 1.04
C GLY A 182 -17.49 8.94 0.48
N ILE A 183 -18.35 9.66 1.21
CA ILE A 183 -19.50 10.40 0.59
C ILE A 183 -19.69 11.77 1.24
N TYR A 184 -19.95 12.79 0.40
CA TYR A 184 -20.23 14.19 0.71
C TYR A 184 -21.73 14.45 0.93
N TYR A 185 -22.05 15.28 1.94
CA TYR A 185 -23.41 15.76 2.19
C TYR A 185 -23.66 17.08 1.44
N HIS A 186 -24.68 17.15 0.58
CA HIS A 186 -25.12 18.41 -0.03
C HIS A 186 -26.56 18.73 0.41
N MET A 187 -26.72 19.75 1.28
CA MET A 187 -28.03 20.27 1.68
C MET A 187 -28.58 21.24 0.63
N GLY A 188 -29.69 20.87 -0.03
CA GLY A 188 -30.58 21.80 -0.73
C GLY A 188 -31.69 22.27 0.20
N ARG A 189 -32.01 23.58 0.19
CA ARG A 189 -33.16 24.14 0.92
C ARG A 189 -34.46 23.68 0.25
N GLY A 190 -35.18 22.76 0.88
CA GLY A 190 -36.53 22.35 0.45
C GLY A 190 -37.26 21.60 1.56
N GLN A 191 -38.48 22.06 1.87
CA GLN A 191 -39.34 21.50 2.90
C GLN A 191 -39.63 20.00 2.71
N SER A 192 -39.76 19.29 3.84
CA SER A 192 -40.31 17.95 4.04
C SER A 192 -40.86 17.24 2.78
N GLN A 193 -40.06 16.35 2.16
CA GLN A 193 -40.49 15.19 1.36
C GLN A 193 -39.27 14.47 0.76
N SER A 194 -39.01 13.25 1.22
CA SER A 194 -38.03 12.27 0.68
C SER A 194 -36.66 12.80 0.22
N VAL A 195 -35.60 12.53 0.98
CA VAL A 195 -34.24 12.95 0.63
C VAL A 195 -33.63 11.92 -0.33
N SER A 196 -33.14 12.35 -1.49
CA SER A 196 -32.33 11.51 -2.37
C SER A 196 -30.89 11.52 -1.86
N VAL A 197 -30.42 10.39 -1.34
CA VAL A 197 -29.06 10.19 -0.85
C VAL A 197 -28.26 9.45 -1.92
N GLN A 198 -27.08 9.95 -2.28
CA GLN A 198 -26.14 9.19 -3.11
C GLN A 198 -25.48 8.13 -2.23
N VAL A 199 -25.63 6.85 -2.60
CA VAL A 199 -25.03 5.72 -1.89
C VAL A 199 -24.09 5.00 -2.84
N LEU A 200 -22.91 4.63 -2.34
CA LEU A 200 -22.01 3.73 -3.07
C LEU A 200 -22.59 2.32 -3.02
N LYS A 201 -22.97 1.80 -4.18
CA LYS A 201 -23.47 0.43 -4.30
C LYS A 201 -22.42 -0.45 -4.96
N GLU A 202 -22.08 -1.55 -4.29
CA GLU A 202 -21.34 -2.66 -4.89
C GLU A 202 -22.18 -3.30 -5.99
N ILE A 203 -21.63 -3.35 -7.19
CA ILE A 203 -22.32 -3.81 -8.40
C ILE A 203 -21.63 -4.99 -9.07
N ASP A 204 -20.36 -5.25 -8.74
CA ASP A 204 -19.62 -6.41 -9.22
C ASP A 204 -18.38 -6.66 -8.35
N TYR A 205 -17.74 -7.79 -8.57
CA TYR A 205 -16.54 -8.23 -7.88
C TYR A 205 -15.65 -9.06 -8.81
N GLY A 206 -14.34 -8.84 -8.74
CA GLY A 206 -13.34 -9.61 -9.50
C GLY A 206 -11.95 -9.02 -9.40
N ASP A 207 -11.20 -9.02 -10.49
CA ASP A 207 -9.77 -8.73 -10.48
C ASP A 207 -9.44 -7.47 -11.28
N ILE A 208 -8.30 -6.86 -10.97
CA ILE A 208 -7.73 -5.76 -11.75
C ILE A 208 -6.33 -6.08 -12.24
N LEU A 209 -6.02 -5.60 -13.44
CA LEU A 209 -4.66 -5.53 -13.95
C LEU A 209 -4.37 -4.10 -14.40
N ILE A 210 -3.35 -3.50 -13.82
CA ILE A 210 -2.83 -2.19 -14.19
C ILE A 210 -1.59 -2.44 -15.05
N THR A 211 -1.64 -1.93 -16.28
CA THR A 211 -0.53 -1.95 -17.23
C THR A 211 0.03 -0.55 -17.38
N THR A 212 1.09 -0.41 -18.18
CA THR A 212 1.67 0.88 -18.55
C THR A 212 0.69 1.84 -19.21
N LYS A 213 -0.44 1.34 -19.74
CA LYS A 213 -1.38 2.14 -20.53
C LYS A 213 -2.83 2.05 -20.10
N ARG A 214 -3.23 0.96 -19.46
CA ARG A 214 -4.62 0.67 -19.15
C ARG A 214 -4.79 0.12 -17.74
N LEU A 215 -5.95 0.41 -17.17
CA LEU A 215 -6.53 -0.30 -16.05
C LEU A 215 -7.60 -1.25 -16.60
N TYR A 216 -7.40 -2.54 -16.40
CA TYR A 216 -8.37 -3.59 -16.68
C TYR A 216 -9.11 -3.96 -15.41
N PHE A 217 -10.41 -4.19 -15.54
CA PHE A 217 -11.25 -4.82 -14.54
C PHE A 217 -11.98 -5.99 -15.17
N GLY A 218 -11.95 -7.14 -14.50
CA GLY A 218 -12.62 -8.37 -14.90
C GLY A 218 -13.43 -8.91 -13.74
N GLY A 219 -14.70 -8.55 -13.71
CA GLY A 219 -15.66 -8.99 -12.71
C GLY A 219 -16.52 -10.16 -13.17
N THR A 220 -17.40 -10.60 -12.28
CA THR A 220 -18.33 -11.70 -12.55
C THR A 220 -19.35 -11.33 -13.63
N SER A 221 -19.78 -10.06 -13.69
CA SER A 221 -20.82 -9.60 -14.62
C SER A 221 -20.35 -8.50 -15.57
N LYS A 222 -19.34 -7.73 -15.21
CA LYS A 222 -18.82 -6.58 -15.94
C LYS A 222 -17.34 -6.75 -16.17
N SER A 223 -16.89 -6.31 -17.33
CA SER A 223 -15.47 -6.20 -17.64
C SER A 223 -15.25 -4.93 -18.44
N PHE A 224 -14.14 -4.24 -18.17
CA PHE A 224 -13.78 -3.04 -18.90
C PHE A 224 -12.27 -2.81 -18.89
N ALA A 225 -11.82 -1.98 -19.82
CA ALA A 225 -10.46 -1.46 -19.84
C ALA A 225 -10.52 0.06 -20.04
N ILE A 226 -9.86 0.82 -19.18
CA ILE A 226 -9.76 2.28 -19.25
C ILE A 226 -8.32 2.63 -19.58
N GLU A 227 -8.09 3.37 -20.66
CA GLU A 227 -6.77 3.96 -20.96
C GLU A 227 -6.48 5.09 -19.98
N HIS A 228 -5.25 5.13 -19.45
CA HIS A 228 -4.85 6.13 -18.47
C HIS A 228 -5.01 7.55 -19.02
N LYS A 229 -4.61 7.79 -20.28
CA LYS A 229 -4.84 9.07 -20.98
C LYS A 229 -6.31 9.46 -21.23
N LYS A 230 -7.26 8.53 -21.10
CA LYS A 230 -8.71 8.79 -21.24
C LYS A 230 -9.38 9.04 -19.89
N ALA A 231 -8.69 8.78 -18.77
CA ALA A 231 -9.18 9.17 -17.46
C ALA A 231 -9.11 10.70 -17.34
N LEU A 232 -10.24 11.31 -16.97
CA LEU A 232 -10.34 12.75 -16.71
C LEU A 232 -9.81 13.08 -15.31
N ARG A 233 -10.07 12.19 -14.34
CA ARG A 233 -9.69 12.37 -12.95
C ARG A 233 -9.57 11.03 -12.24
N PHE A 234 -8.55 10.91 -11.39
CA PHE A 234 -8.47 9.89 -10.35
C PHE A 234 -8.88 10.52 -9.01
N GLU A 235 -9.66 9.79 -8.23
CA GLU A 235 -10.15 10.22 -6.93
C GLU A 235 -9.65 9.25 -5.86
N PRO A 236 -8.90 9.73 -4.86
CA PRO A 236 -8.40 8.85 -3.81
C PRO A 236 -9.53 8.48 -2.85
N PHE A 237 -9.60 7.20 -2.52
CA PHE A 237 -10.31 6.68 -1.36
C PHE A 237 -9.26 6.05 -0.44
N SER A 238 -9.59 5.83 0.84
CA SER A 238 -8.67 5.12 1.76
C SER A 238 -8.48 3.66 1.34
N ASP A 239 -9.56 3.03 0.91
CA ASP A 239 -9.67 1.61 0.59
C ASP A 239 -9.85 1.38 -0.93
N GLY A 240 -9.48 2.36 -1.76
CA GLY A 240 -9.73 2.25 -3.19
C GLY A 240 -9.39 3.48 -4.01
N VAL A 241 -9.84 3.46 -5.26
CA VAL A 241 -9.66 4.57 -6.19
C VAL A 241 -10.89 4.73 -7.08
N GLY A 242 -11.32 5.98 -7.25
CA GLY A 242 -12.31 6.38 -8.24
C GLY A 242 -11.63 6.76 -9.56
N ILE A 243 -12.17 6.30 -10.67
CA ILE A 243 -11.77 6.70 -12.01
C ILE A 243 -12.97 7.35 -12.70
N SER A 244 -12.84 8.63 -12.98
CA SER A 244 -13.79 9.40 -13.79
C SER A 244 -13.28 9.47 -15.22
N ALA A 245 -14.01 8.85 -16.15
CA ALA A 245 -13.79 8.94 -17.59
C ALA A 245 -15.08 9.50 -18.24
N THR A 246 -15.25 9.34 -19.56
CA THR A 246 -16.53 9.65 -20.21
C THR A 246 -17.64 8.74 -19.68
N GLY A 247 -18.57 9.29 -18.89
CA GLY A 247 -19.70 8.56 -18.33
C GLY A 247 -19.72 8.57 -16.80
N LYS A 248 -20.31 7.52 -16.19
CA LYS A 248 -20.38 7.41 -14.72
C LYS A 248 -19.02 7.01 -14.13
N PRO A 249 -18.59 7.64 -13.02
CA PRO A 249 -17.38 7.24 -12.31
C PRO A 249 -17.40 5.75 -11.95
N LYS A 250 -16.22 5.12 -12.00
CA LYS A 250 -16.00 3.74 -11.59
C LYS A 250 -15.16 3.75 -10.33
N ILE A 251 -15.67 3.20 -9.25
CA ILE A 251 -14.95 3.14 -7.97
C ILE A 251 -14.51 1.71 -7.75
N LEU A 252 -13.21 1.51 -7.58
CA LEU A 252 -12.61 0.21 -7.28
C LEU A 252 -12.21 0.21 -5.81
N ARG A 253 -12.82 -0.67 -5.02
CA ARG A 253 -12.51 -0.85 -3.60
C ARG A 253 -11.73 -2.15 -3.38
N CYS A 254 -10.61 -2.04 -2.70
CA CYS A 254 -9.76 -3.14 -2.26
C CYS A 254 -9.87 -3.28 -0.73
N ALA A 255 -10.16 -4.48 -0.25
CA ALA A 255 -10.17 -4.78 1.19
C ALA A 255 -8.92 -5.54 1.66
N ALA A 256 -7.91 -5.68 0.80
CA ALA A 256 -6.77 -6.54 1.06
C ALA A 256 -5.77 -5.94 2.07
N PHE A 257 -5.64 -4.61 2.14
CA PHE A 257 -4.77 -3.90 3.09
C PHE A 257 -5.12 -2.40 3.21
N ASP A 258 -4.79 -1.81 4.37
CA ASP A 258 -5.17 -0.45 4.78
C ASP A 258 -4.72 0.69 3.84
N ASP A 259 -3.63 0.50 3.09
CA ASP A 259 -3.02 1.55 2.25
C ASP A 259 -3.28 1.37 0.75
N CYS A 260 -4.20 0.47 0.38
CA CYS A 260 -4.47 0.14 -1.02
C CYS A 260 -4.95 1.34 -1.83
N GLY A 261 -5.77 2.22 -1.26
CA GLY A 261 -6.28 3.37 -1.98
C GLY A 261 -5.20 4.41 -2.29
N TRP A 262 -4.32 4.69 -1.32
CA TRP A 262 -3.13 5.53 -1.53
C TRP A 262 -2.25 4.97 -2.65
N PHE A 263 -1.96 3.67 -2.63
CA PHE A 263 -1.12 3.06 -3.65
C PHE A 263 -1.76 3.10 -5.04
N LEU A 264 -3.02 2.67 -5.17
CA LEU A 264 -3.73 2.63 -6.45
C LEU A 264 -3.85 4.02 -7.08
N TYR A 265 -4.15 5.04 -6.26
CA TYR A 265 -4.21 6.43 -6.72
C TYR A 265 -2.85 6.90 -7.26
N ASN A 266 -1.77 6.72 -6.51
CA ASN A 266 -0.44 7.17 -6.92
C ASN A 266 0.06 6.42 -8.15
N LEU A 267 -0.19 5.10 -8.22
CA LEU A 267 0.20 4.28 -9.36
C LEU A 267 -0.50 4.75 -10.64
N LEU A 268 -1.83 4.88 -10.62
CA LEU A 268 -2.59 5.31 -11.79
C LEU A 268 -2.23 6.73 -12.23
N THR A 269 -2.02 7.63 -11.26
CA THR A 269 -1.61 9.02 -11.55
C THR A 269 -0.21 9.06 -12.19
N ALA A 270 0.74 8.30 -11.66
CA ALA A 270 2.09 8.22 -12.22
C ALA A 270 2.08 7.66 -13.65
N LEU A 271 1.29 6.62 -13.91
CA LEU A 271 1.16 6.02 -15.24
C LEU A 271 0.48 6.97 -16.23
N ALA A 272 -0.58 7.66 -15.83
CA ALA A 272 -1.25 8.66 -16.66
C ALA A 272 -0.32 9.83 -17.01
N ALA A 273 0.46 10.31 -16.04
CA ALA A 273 1.44 11.38 -16.27
C ALA A 273 2.57 10.96 -17.21
N ARG A 274 2.93 9.67 -17.25
CA ARG A 274 3.93 9.15 -18.19
C ARG A 274 3.40 9.09 -19.62
N GLU A 275 2.15 8.69 -19.82
CA GLU A 275 1.54 8.67 -21.16
C GLU A 275 1.37 10.07 -21.77
N SER A 276 1.22 11.09 -20.93
CA SER A 276 1.04 12.48 -21.39
C SER A 276 2.35 13.21 -21.70
N LYS A 277 3.50 12.71 -21.22
CA LYS A 277 4.81 13.25 -21.64
C LYS A 277 5.05 12.93 -23.12
N PRO A 278 5.39 13.91 -23.97
CA PRO A 278 5.80 13.62 -25.34
C PRO A 278 7.00 12.69 -25.28
N ARG A 279 6.90 11.51 -25.92
CA ARG A 279 8.05 10.62 -26.09
C ARG A 279 9.16 11.44 -26.73
N GLU A 280 10.33 11.52 -26.09
CA GLU A 280 11.51 12.04 -26.77
C GLU A 280 11.68 11.27 -28.07
N VAL A 281 11.45 11.96 -29.19
CA VAL A 281 11.74 11.42 -30.51
C VAL A 281 13.24 11.28 -30.55
N LYS A 282 13.76 10.08 -30.27
CA LYS A 282 15.14 9.73 -30.61
C LYS A 282 15.29 10.06 -32.09
N ASN A 283 16.05 11.12 -32.39
CA ASN A 283 16.25 11.67 -33.72
C ASN A 283 16.37 10.54 -34.76
N VAL A 284 15.31 10.33 -35.53
CA VAL A 284 15.39 9.54 -36.76
C VAL A 284 16.22 10.41 -37.70
N LEU A 285 17.45 9.98 -37.95
CA LEU A 285 18.34 10.60 -38.94
C LEU A 285 17.56 10.82 -40.24
N PRO A 286 17.62 12.02 -40.85
CA PRO A 286 16.90 12.28 -42.07
C PRO A 286 17.39 11.31 -43.16
N ILE A 287 16.43 10.62 -43.78
CA ILE A 287 16.64 9.80 -44.96
C ILE A 287 17.29 10.70 -46.01
N ARG A 288 18.56 10.43 -46.35
CA ARG A 288 19.23 11.05 -47.50
C ARG A 288 18.49 10.61 -48.76
N VAL A 289 17.74 11.51 -49.36
CA VAL A 289 17.34 11.39 -50.77
C VAL A 289 18.62 11.40 -51.59
N LYS A 290 18.98 10.27 -52.20
CA LYS A 290 20.03 10.26 -53.22
C LYS A 290 19.47 11.02 -54.44
N ALA A 291 20.04 12.19 -54.70
CA ALA A 291 19.88 12.89 -55.95
C ALA A 291 20.32 11.97 -57.10
N GLN A 292 19.47 11.87 -58.11
CA GLN A 292 19.84 11.38 -59.43
C GLN A 292 20.91 12.31 -59.99
N SER A 293 22.09 11.77 -60.31
CA SER A 293 23.02 12.40 -61.24
C SER A 293 22.90 11.69 -62.57
N GLU A 294 22.21 12.35 -63.48
CA GLU A 294 22.25 12.16 -64.93
C GLU A 294 23.64 12.53 -65.47
N GLY A 295 24.08 11.84 -66.54
CA GLY A 295 25.08 12.30 -67.53
C GLY A 295 26.53 12.42 -67.04
N GLY A 296 27.55 11.82 -67.65
CA GLY A 296 27.76 11.67 -69.09
C GLY A 296 28.93 12.56 -69.51
N ALA A 297 30.15 12.01 -69.48
CA ALA A 297 31.30 12.24 -70.37
C ALA A 297 32.51 11.50 -69.80
#